data_AF-A0AA91HH01-F1
#
_entry.id   AF-A0AA91HH01-F1
#
_cell.length_a   1.000
_cell.length_b   1.000
_cell.length_c   1.000
_cell.angle_alpha   90.00
_cell.angle_beta   90.00
_cell.angle_gamma   90.00
#
_symmetry.space_group_name_H-M   'P 1'
#
loop_
_entity.id
_entity.type
_entity.pdbx_description
1 polymer ?
#
loop_
_entity_poly.entity_id
_entity_poly.type
_entity_poly.pdbx_seq_one_letter_code
_entity_poly.pdbx_strand_id
1 'polypeptide(L)'
;MSRKNYDNKGRLRNKVVAFRMSEEENELLNRKVALSGKTKQDYIIGSILEKEITVQGNPYVFRSLKDELVRFVNIYGTPIQDDDEEMMIWVLEMILAMRTKEKSKVLPLNK
;
A
#
# COMPACT_ATOMS: atom_id res chain seq x y z
N MET A 1 13.16 -5.68 27.82
CA MET A 1 12.70 -6.19 26.50
C MET A 1 11.98 -7.51 26.74
N SER A 2 10.65 -7.53 26.61
CA SER A 2 9.85 -8.76 26.70
C SER A 2 10.29 -9.75 25.62
N ARG A 3 10.38 -11.04 25.97
CA ARG A 3 10.80 -12.11 25.05
C ARG A 3 9.84 -12.13 23.85
N LYS A 4 10.37 -11.95 22.64
CA LYS A 4 9.60 -12.15 21.41
C LYS A 4 9.07 -13.59 21.41
N ASN A 5 7.76 -13.74 21.30
CA ASN A 5 7.11 -15.04 21.37
C ASN A 5 7.26 -15.72 20.00
N TYR A 6 8.20 -16.66 19.92
CA TYR A 6 8.46 -17.45 18.72
C TYR A 6 7.83 -18.84 18.87
N ASP A 7 7.38 -19.44 17.77
CA ASP A 7 7.02 -20.86 17.79
C ASP A 7 8.24 -21.76 18.00
N ASN A 8 8.03 -23.07 18.16
CA ASN A 8 9.11 -24.06 18.29
C ASN A 8 10.10 -24.09 17.10
N LYS A 9 9.81 -23.33 16.02
CA LYS A 9 10.64 -23.18 14.82
C LYS A 9 11.18 -21.76 14.65
N GLY A 10 11.10 -20.90 15.68
CA GLY A 10 11.65 -19.54 15.62
C GLY A 10 10.85 -18.56 14.76
N ARG A 11 9.58 -18.85 14.45
CA ARG A 11 8.72 -17.97 13.63
C ARG A 11 7.92 -17.03 14.52
N LEU A 12 8.06 -15.73 14.27
CA LEU A 12 7.29 -14.70 14.97
C LEU A 12 5.82 -14.65 14.49
N ARG A 13 5.61 -14.89 13.19
CA ARG A 13 4.29 -14.93 12.54
C ARG A 13 4.06 -16.35 12.03
N ASN A 14 3.54 -17.23 12.89
CA ASN A 14 3.41 -18.66 12.63
C ASN A 14 2.02 -19.09 12.11
N LYS A 15 1.08 -18.16 11.94
CA LYS A 15 -0.26 -18.41 11.40
C LYS A 15 -0.34 -17.99 9.95
N VAL A 16 -0.96 -18.83 9.11
CA VAL A 16 -1.24 -18.55 7.70
C VAL A 16 -2.69 -18.09 7.58
N VAL A 17 -2.90 -17.01 6.83
CA VAL A 17 -4.22 -16.51 6.45
C VAL A 17 -4.23 -16.45 4.92
N ALA A 18 -5.25 -17.03 4.29
CA ALA A 18 -5.37 -17.12 2.84
C ALA A 18 -6.73 -16.55 2.40
N PHE A 19 -6.72 -15.82 1.29
CA PHE A 19 -7.90 -15.20 0.68
C PHE A 19 -7.96 -15.58 -0.80
N ARG A 20 -9.17 -15.55 -1.36
CA ARG A 20 -9.38 -15.61 -2.82
C ARG A 20 -9.60 -14.20 -3.31
N MET A 21 -9.01 -13.86 -4.45
CA MET A 21 -9.15 -12.56 -5.09
C MET A 21 -9.36 -12.76 -6.59
N SER A 22 -10.08 -11.85 -7.22
CA SER A 22 -10.09 -11.70 -8.68
C SER A 22 -8.72 -11.22 -9.18
N GLU A 23 -8.52 -11.25 -10.49
CA GLU A 23 -7.29 -10.74 -11.11
C GLU A 23 -7.16 -9.22 -10.89
N GLU A 24 -8.25 -8.49 -11.04
CA GLU A 24 -8.35 -7.04 -10.79
C GLU A 24 -8.02 -6.67 -9.33
N GLU A 25 -8.59 -7.39 -8.35
CA GLU A 25 -8.32 -7.18 -6.92
C GLU A 25 -6.84 -7.42 -6.58
N ASN A 26 -6.23 -8.43 -7.19
CA ASN A 26 -4.81 -8.75 -6.99
C ASN A 26 -3.90 -7.66 -7.59
N GLU A 27 -4.24 -7.12 -8.75
CA GLU A 27 -3.52 -6.02 -9.37
C GLU A 27 -3.59 -4.74 -8.51
N LEU A 28 -4.78 -4.39 -8.03
CA LEU A 28 -4.98 -3.26 -7.13
C LEU A 28 -4.14 -3.39 -5.85
N LEU A 29 -4.14 -4.58 -5.23
CA LEU A 29 -3.30 -4.87 -4.08
C LEU A 29 -1.81 -4.68 -4.40
N ASN A 30 -1.34 -5.16 -5.55
CA ASN A 30 0.05 -5.02 -5.96
C ASN A 30 0.46 -3.56 -6.13
N ARG A 31 -0.40 -2.74 -6.73
CA ARG A 31 -0.20 -1.28 -6.87
C ARG A 31 -0.08 -0.62 -5.49
N LYS A 32 -1.04 -0.90 -4.59
CA LYS A 32 -1.04 -0.34 -3.23
C LYS A 32 0.20 -0.75 -2.43
N VAL A 33 0.62 -2.01 -2.52
CA VAL A 33 1.84 -2.50 -1.86
C VAL A 33 3.09 -1.79 -2.38
N ALA A 34 3.23 -1.66 -3.71
CA ALA A 34 4.40 -1.05 -4.33
C ALA A 34 4.59 0.40 -3.90
N LEU A 35 3.50 1.16 -3.88
CA LEU A 35 3.45 2.54 -3.40
C LEU A 35 3.78 2.65 -1.90
N SER A 36 3.31 1.72 -1.06
CA SER A 36 3.62 1.74 0.37
C SER A 36 5.11 1.50 0.68
N GLY A 37 5.86 0.88 -0.24
CA GLY A 37 7.25 0.45 -0.04
C GLY A 37 7.42 -0.65 1.00
N LYS A 38 6.31 -1.29 1.43
CA LYS A 38 6.31 -2.41 2.38
C LYS A 38 6.26 -3.75 1.65
N THR A 39 6.56 -4.83 2.37
CA THR A 39 6.28 -6.18 1.87
C THR A 39 4.77 -6.41 1.82
N LYS A 40 4.28 -7.29 0.92
CA LYS A 40 2.85 -7.66 0.87
C LYS A 40 2.33 -8.10 2.24
N GLN A 41 3.12 -8.88 2.98
CA GLN A 41 2.73 -9.36 4.30
C GLN A 41 2.57 -8.22 5.31
N ASP A 42 3.52 -7.27 5.36
CA ASP A 42 3.44 -6.14 6.28
C ASP A 42 2.33 -5.16 5.90
N TYR A 43 2.10 -4.96 4.60
CA TYR A 43 0.99 -4.16 4.08
C TYR A 43 -0.36 -4.76 4.51
N ILE A 44 -0.62 -6.03 4.17
CA ILE A 44 -1.90 -6.71 4.47
C ILE A 44 -2.17 -6.75 5.97
N ILE A 45 -1.17 -7.10 6.78
CA ILE A 45 -1.30 -7.10 8.25
C ILE A 45 -1.57 -5.68 8.76
N GLY A 46 -0.94 -4.67 8.17
CA GLY A 46 -1.17 -3.27 8.52
C GLY A 46 -2.60 -2.83 8.21
N SER A 47 -3.04 -3.06 6.98
CA SER A 47 -4.39 -2.71 6.50
C SER A 47 -5.49 -3.38 7.32
N ILE A 48 -5.38 -4.69 7.59
CA ILE A 48 -6.42 -5.44 8.33
C ILE A 48 -6.50 -5.03 9.81
N LEU A 49 -5.36 -4.68 10.41
CA LEU A 49 -5.31 -4.28 11.82
C LEU A 49 -5.47 -2.76 12.02
N GLU A 50 -5.91 -2.04 10.99
CA GLU A 50 -6.02 -0.56 10.97
C GLU A 50 -4.74 0.15 11.42
N LYS A 51 -3.58 -0.48 11.21
CA LYS A 51 -2.30 0.11 11.54
C LYS A 51 -1.89 1.05 10.42
N GLU A 52 -1.53 2.28 10.81
CA GLU A 52 -1.09 3.34 9.90
C GLU A 52 -0.04 2.84 8.90
N ILE A 53 -0.36 2.95 7.60
CA ILE A 53 0.56 2.59 6.52
C ILE A 53 1.51 3.75 6.34
N THR A 54 2.65 3.67 7.02
CA THR A 54 3.74 4.65 6.87
C THR A 54 4.45 4.44 5.54
N VAL A 55 4.40 5.45 4.67
CA VAL A 55 5.19 5.51 3.45
C VAL A 55 6.57 6.08 3.80
N GLN A 56 7.62 5.35 3.44
CA GLN A 56 8.99 5.84 3.55
C GLN A 56 9.55 6.09 2.16
N GLY A 57 10.16 7.26 1.96
CA GLY A 57 10.83 7.60 0.70
C GLY A 57 11.94 6.59 0.41
N ASN A 58 11.74 5.78 -0.63
CA ASN A 58 12.66 4.77 -1.13
C ASN A 58 12.70 4.92 -2.67
N PRO A 59 13.86 4.81 -3.34
CA PRO A 59 13.93 4.77 -4.81
C PRO A 59 12.86 3.90 -5.49
N TYR A 60 12.50 2.75 -4.89
CA TYR A 60 11.41 1.90 -5.38
C TYR A 60 10.04 2.59 -5.33
N VAL A 61 9.73 3.29 -4.24
CA VAL A 61 8.48 4.04 -4.08
C VAL A 61 8.40 5.19 -5.10
N PHE A 62 9.51 5.90 -5.35
CA PHE A 62 9.55 6.94 -6.38
C PHE A 62 9.33 6.38 -7.78
N ARG A 63 9.87 5.18 -8.07
CA ARG A 63 9.60 4.48 -9.34
C ARG A 63 8.12 4.13 -9.48
N SER A 64 7.53 3.53 -8.44
CA SER A 64 6.11 3.18 -8.44
C SER A 64 5.20 4.41 -8.57
N LEU A 65 5.52 5.50 -7.88
CA LEU A 65 4.82 6.78 -8.03
C LEU A 65 4.89 7.29 -9.47
N LYS A 66 6.07 7.24 -10.10
CA LYS A 66 6.22 7.65 -11.51
C LYS A 66 5.36 6.77 -12.43
N ASP A 67 5.36 5.46 -12.22
CA ASP A 67 4.59 4.52 -13.05
C ASP A 67 3.08 4.78 -12.91
N GLU A 68 2.60 5.13 -11.72
CA GLU A 68 1.20 5.54 -11.50
C GLU A 68 0.86 6.88 -12.16
N LEU A 69 1.74 7.87 -12.07
CA LEU A 69 1.53 9.16 -12.75
C LEU A 69 1.43 8.98 -14.28
N VAL A 70 2.23 8.08 -14.86
CA VAL A 70 2.13 7.75 -16.29
C VAL A 70 0.78 7.10 -16.60
N ARG A 71 0.29 6.20 -15.74
CA ARG A 71 -1.06 5.62 -15.89
C ARG A 71 -2.14 6.69 -15.87
N PHE A 72 -2.09 7.64 -14.94
CA PHE A 72 -3.08 8.72 -14.86
C PHE A 72 -3.06 9.62 -16.09
N VAL A 73 -1.89 9.91 -16.67
CA VAL A 73 -1.80 10.66 -17.92
C VAL A 73 -2.45 9.89 -19.07
N ASN A 74 -2.26 8.57 -19.14
CA ASN A 74 -2.87 7.75 -20.20
C ASN A 74 -4.40 7.65 -20.08
N ILE A 75 -4.94 7.73 -18.86
CA ILE A 75 -6.38 7.69 -18.58
C ILE A 75 -7.01 9.09 -18.73
N TYR A 76 -6.21 10.15 -18.76
CA TYR A 76 -6.70 11.53 -18.85
C TYR A 76 -7.53 11.75 -20.12
N GLY A 77 -8.82 12.07 -19.93
CA GLY A 77 -9.79 12.27 -21.01
C GLY A 77 -10.64 11.06 -21.36
N THR A 78 -10.45 9.91 -20.68
CA THR A 78 -11.34 8.74 -20.75
C THR A 78 -12.24 8.65 -19.51
N PRO A 79 -13.35 7.88 -19.56
CA PRO A 79 -14.14 7.58 -18.36
C PRO A 79 -13.26 6.91 -17.30
N ILE A 80 -13.16 7.55 -16.14
CA ILE A 80 -12.38 7.06 -15.01
C ILE A 80 -13.19 5.97 -14.30
N GLN A 81 -12.55 4.85 -14.00
CA GLN A 81 -13.12 3.79 -13.17
C GLN A 81 -12.97 4.14 -11.67
N ASP A 82 -13.91 3.69 -10.84
CA ASP A 82 -13.91 3.95 -9.38
C ASP A 82 -12.56 3.60 -8.70
N ASP A 83 -11.94 2.48 -9.11
CA ASP A 83 -10.66 2.04 -8.55
C ASP A 83 -9.50 2.96 -8.92
N ASP A 84 -9.49 3.51 -10.14
CA ASP A 84 -8.48 4.46 -10.58
C ASP A 84 -8.66 5.84 -9.93
N GLU A 85 -9.91 6.25 -9.65
CA GLU A 85 -10.21 7.45 -8.87
C GLU A 85 -9.67 7.33 -7.43
N GLU A 86 -9.94 6.20 -6.75
CA GLU A 86 -9.41 5.94 -5.41
C GLU A 86 -7.88 5.95 -5.40
N MET A 87 -7.26 5.33 -6.40
CA MET A 87 -5.79 5.32 -6.54
C MET A 87 -5.21 6.71 -6.80
N MET A 88 -5.89 7.56 -7.59
CA MET A 88 -5.46 8.95 -7.81
C MET A 88 -5.45 9.75 -6.50
N ILE A 89 -6.53 9.67 -5.74
CA ILE A 89 -6.63 10.35 -4.43
C ILE A 89 -5.47 9.89 -3.54
N TRP A 90 -5.25 8.58 -3.45
CA TRP A 90 -4.23 8.00 -2.59
C TRP A 90 -2.80 8.40 -3.00
N VAL A 91 -2.49 8.43 -4.30
CA VAL A 91 -1.19 8.90 -4.81
C VAL A 91 -0.97 10.38 -4.53
N LEU A 92 -2.00 11.22 -4.69
CA LEU A 92 -1.92 12.65 -4.40
C LEU A 92 -1.70 12.90 -2.90
N GLU A 93 -2.42 12.19 -2.04
CA GLU A 93 -2.22 12.22 -0.59
C GLU A 93 -0.79 11.82 -0.24
N MET A 94 -0.25 10.75 -0.84
CA MET A 94 1.13 10.32 -0.66
C MET A 94 2.15 11.40 -1.07
N ILE A 95 1.93 12.11 -2.18
CA ILE A 95 2.82 13.19 -2.64
C ILE A 95 2.80 14.36 -1.65
N LEU A 96 1.61 14.76 -1.17
CA LEU A 96 1.48 15.81 -0.15
C LEU A 96 2.17 15.41 1.16
N ALA A 97 1.98 14.16 1.56
CA ALA A 97 2.62 13.51 2.68
C ALA A 97 4.16 13.54 2.61
N MET A 98 4.75 13.24 1.46
CA MET A 98 6.20 13.28 1.28
C MET A 98 6.79 14.70 1.41
N ARG A 99 6.01 15.74 1.10
CA ARG A 99 6.46 17.13 1.19
C ARG A 99 6.71 17.58 2.63
N THR A 100 5.99 17.02 3.62
CA THR A 100 6.08 17.46 5.02
C THR A 100 7.23 16.80 5.80
N LYS A 101 8.04 15.92 5.18
CA LYS A 101 9.14 15.15 5.83
C LYS A 101 8.75 14.32 7.06
N GLU A 102 7.50 14.37 7.50
CA GLU A 102 6.98 13.55 8.58
C GLU A 102 6.51 12.20 8.04
N LYS A 103 6.65 11.15 8.86
CA LYS A 103 6.08 9.82 8.58
C LYS A 103 4.58 10.01 8.39
N SER A 104 4.13 10.01 7.15
CA SER A 104 2.79 10.46 6.85
C SER A 104 1.82 9.30 6.99
N LYS A 105 0.73 9.59 7.69
CA LYS A 105 -0.34 8.66 8.02
C LYS A 105 -1.30 8.66 6.85
N VAL A 106 -1.26 7.62 6.03
CA VAL A 106 -2.28 7.43 5.00
C VAL A 106 -3.22 6.35 5.52
N LEU A 107 -4.44 6.76 5.87
CA LEU A 107 -5.49 5.83 6.26
C LEU A 107 -6.07 5.23 4.96
N PRO A 108 -6.40 3.94 4.94
CA PRO A 108 -7.25 3.43 3.87
C PRO A 108 -8.57 4.20 3.91
N LEU A 109 -9.02 4.69 2.74
CA LEU A 109 -10.33 5.32 2.59
C LEU A 109 -11.40 4.30 2.96
N ASN A 110 -11.95 4.39 4.16
CA ASN A 110 -13.14 3.64 4.53
C ASN A 110 -14.33 4.29 3.82
N LYS A 111 -14.93 3.57 2.86
CA LYS A 111 -16.30 3.83 2.41
C LYS A 111 -17.30 3.46 3.52
#